data_AF-A0A7L2VWA3-F1
#
_entry.id   AF-A0A7L2VWA3-F1
#
_cell.length_a   1.000
_cell.length_b   1.000
_cell.length_c   1.000
_cell.angle_alpha   90.00
_cell.angle_beta   90.00
_cell.angle_gamma   90.00
#
_symmetry.space_group_name_H-M   'P 1'
#
loop_
_entity.id
_entity.type
_entity.pdbx_description
1 polymer ?
#
loop_
_entity_poly.entity_id
_entity_poly.type
_entity_poly.pdbx_seq_one_letter_code
_entity_poly.pdbx_strand_id
1 'polypeptide(L)'
;TGLAGQTPVEQALADAIVDTIDDFMTLFPWAEKNQDVRKRAFDDILTNKAPELLKDLDTFLGDKNWLLGKSVTWADFYWDVCSTTLLSCKPDLADKYPRLLALRDRVQALPAIAAWIQKRPKTVM
;
A
#
# COMPACT_ATOMS: atom_id res chain seq x y z
N THR A 1 -2.34 -7.99 -21.79
CA THR A 1 -1.51 -7.93 -20.57
C THR A 1 -1.07 -6.50 -20.40
N GLY A 2 -1.29 -5.88 -19.25
CA GLY A 2 -1.01 -4.44 -19.05
C GLY A 2 -0.72 -4.03 -17.61
N LEU A 3 -0.66 -5.01 -16.69
CA LEU A 3 -0.46 -4.77 -15.26
C LEU A 3 0.97 -4.36 -14.91
N ALA A 4 1.94 -4.57 -15.81
CA ALA A 4 3.31 -4.14 -15.61
C ALA A 4 3.50 -2.64 -15.97
N GLY A 5 2.57 -2.03 -16.72
CA GLY A 5 2.84 -0.80 -17.47
C GLY A 5 3.03 -1.09 -18.96
N GLN A 6 2.70 -0.12 -19.81
CA GLN A 6 2.63 -0.28 -21.26
C GLN A 6 3.96 0.02 -21.96
N THR A 7 4.85 0.77 -21.31
CA THR A 7 6.19 1.09 -21.81
C THR A 7 7.26 0.63 -20.82
N PRO A 8 8.53 0.45 -21.26
CA PRO A 8 9.62 0.13 -20.34
C PRO A 8 9.80 1.15 -19.21
N VAL A 9 9.53 2.44 -19.49
CA VAL A 9 9.59 3.50 -18.48
C VAL A 9 8.45 3.35 -17.46
N GLU A 10 7.23 3.05 -17.92
CA GLU A 10 6.11 2.75 -17.03
C GLU A 10 6.38 1.49 -16.18
N GLN A 11 7.02 0.47 -16.75
CA GLN A 11 7.40 -0.74 -16.00
C GLN A 11 8.39 -0.42 -14.89
N ALA A 12 9.47 0.30 -15.21
CA ALA A 12 10.44 0.73 -14.21
C ALA A 12 9.80 1.62 -13.12
N LEU A 13 8.83 2.46 -13.46
CA LEU A 13 8.09 3.26 -12.50
C LEU A 13 7.18 2.40 -11.59
N ALA A 14 6.53 1.37 -12.14
CA ALA A 14 5.73 0.44 -11.35
C ALA A 14 6.63 -0.29 -10.33
N ASP A 15 7.79 -0.77 -10.78
CA ASP A 15 8.77 -1.45 -9.94
C ASP A 15 9.29 -0.51 -8.84
N ALA A 16 9.68 0.72 -9.18
CA ALA A 16 10.19 1.69 -8.21
C ALA A 16 9.18 2.06 -7.12
N ILE A 17 7.88 2.17 -7.45
CA ILE A 17 6.83 2.44 -6.47
C ILE A 17 6.65 1.24 -5.54
N VAL A 18 6.68 0.03 -6.09
CA VAL A 18 6.59 -1.18 -5.28
C VAL A 18 7.77 -1.27 -4.33
N ASP A 19 9.00 -1.10 -4.83
CA ASP A 19 10.21 -1.13 -4.00
C ASP A 19 10.18 -0.05 -2.90
N THR A 20 9.66 1.14 -3.21
CA THR A 20 9.48 2.22 -2.21
C THR A 20 8.53 1.79 -1.08
N ILE A 21 7.42 1.13 -1.42
CA ILE A 21 6.47 0.62 -0.44
C ILE A 21 7.07 -0.57 0.32
N ASP A 22 7.76 -1.47 -0.37
CA ASP A 22 8.36 -2.66 0.23
C ASP A 22 9.47 -2.31 1.21
N ASP A 23 10.38 -1.40 0.83
CA ASP A 23 11.43 -0.88 1.70
C ASP A 23 10.84 -0.36 3.02
N PHE A 24 9.72 0.37 2.97
CA PHE A 24 9.02 0.78 4.18
C PHE A 24 8.45 -0.40 4.98
N MET A 25 7.84 -1.38 4.31
CA MET A 25 7.31 -2.58 4.97
C MET A 25 8.42 -3.43 5.61
N THR A 26 9.64 -3.44 5.06
CA THR A 26 10.77 -4.19 5.64
C THR A 26 11.31 -3.56 6.93
N LEU A 27 11.01 -2.30 7.21
CA LEU A 27 11.38 -1.65 8.48
C LEU A 27 10.71 -2.30 9.69
N PHE A 28 9.54 -2.91 9.49
CA PHE A 28 8.79 -3.52 10.57
C PHE A 28 9.43 -4.83 11.02
N PRO A 29 9.63 -5.02 12.34
CA PRO A 29 10.23 -6.24 12.87
C PRO A 29 9.20 -7.38 12.95
N TRP A 30 8.75 -7.88 11.80
CA TRP A 30 7.68 -8.89 11.68
C TRP A 30 7.94 -10.17 12.49
N ALA A 31 9.21 -10.56 12.62
CA ALA A 31 9.66 -11.78 13.31
C ALA A 31 10.12 -11.54 14.76
N GLU A 32 10.00 -10.31 15.30
CA GLU A 32 10.37 -10.02 16.69
C GLU A 32 9.45 -10.77 17.66
N LYS A 33 10.07 -11.50 18.60
CA LYS A 33 9.39 -12.38 19.55
C LYS A 33 9.00 -11.63 20.83
N ASN A 34 9.74 -10.57 21.18
CA ASN A 34 9.42 -9.73 22.31
C ASN A 34 8.32 -8.72 21.92
N GLN A 35 7.12 -8.94 22.45
CA GLN A 35 5.93 -8.14 22.11
C GLN A 35 6.08 -6.65 22.45
N ASP A 36 6.76 -6.30 23.55
CA ASP A 36 6.95 -4.90 23.94
C ASP A 36 7.95 -4.18 23.04
N VAL A 37 8.98 -4.89 22.55
CA VAL A 37 9.91 -4.35 21.55
C VAL A 37 9.20 -4.18 20.21
N ARG A 38 8.48 -5.22 19.77
CA ARG A 38 7.71 -5.19 18.51
C ARG A 38 6.71 -4.05 18.50
N LYS A 39 5.88 -3.92 19.55
CA LYS A 39 4.87 -2.85 19.64
C LYS A 39 5.50 -1.47 19.57
N ARG A 40 6.56 -1.21 20.34
CA ARG A 40 7.26 0.10 20.34
C ARG A 40 7.84 0.44 18.96
N ALA A 41 8.42 -0.54 18.27
CA ALA A 41 8.94 -0.33 16.93
C ALA A 41 7.84 -0.04 15.91
N PHE A 42 6.72 -0.78 15.96
CA PHE A 42 5.57 -0.53 15.11
C PHE A 42 4.99 0.87 15.34
N ASP A 43 4.79 1.26 16.60
CA ASP A 43 4.26 2.57 16.97
C ASP A 43 5.17 3.70 16.47
N ASP A 44 6.50 3.56 16.60
CA ASP A 44 7.48 4.53 16.09
C ASP A 44 7.42 4.65 14.56
N ILE A 45 7.46 3.52 13.83
CA ILE A 45 7.42 3.51 12.36
C ILE A 45 6.11 4.14 11.86
N LEU A 46 4.97 3.74 12.43
CA LEU A 46 3.65 4.23 12.02
C LEU A 46 3.42 5.70 12.36
N THR A 47 4.02 6.20 13.44
CA THR A 47 3.84 7.60 13.87
C THR A 47 4.83 8.54 13.20
N ASN A 48 6.10 8.12 13.09
CA ASN A 48 7.19 9.03 12.75
C ASN A 48 7.70 8.85 11.31
N LYS A 49 7.47 7.70 10.67
CA LYS A 49 7.97 7.43 9.30
C LYS A 49 6.85 7.34 8.27
N ALA A 50 5.74 6.69 8.61
CA ALA A 50 4.62 6.51 7.69
C ALA A 50 4.07 7.82 7.08
N PRO A 51 3.95 8.95 7.83
CA PRO A 51 3.43 10.19 7.25
C PRO A 51 4.23 10.72 6.05
N GLU A 52 5.54 10.50 6.02
CA GLU A 52 6.40 10.90 4.89
C GLU A 52 6.09 10.05 3.67
N LEU A 53 6.12 8.71 3.79
CA LEU A 53 5.74 7.80 2.70
C LEU A 53 4.35 8.12 2.14
N LEU A 54 3.35 8.28 3.02
CA LEU A 54 1.97 8.54 2.60
C LEU A 54 1.84 9.88 1.88
N LYS A 55 2.56 10.91 2.34
CA LYS A 55 2.60 12.21 1.67
C LYS A 55 3.22 12.09 0.28
N ASP A 56 4.31 11.36 0.15
CA ASP A 56 5.01 11.22 -1.13
C ASP A 56 4.18 10.39 -2.11
N LEU A 57 3.56 9.29 -1.67
CA LEU A 57 2.63 8.50 -2.48
C LEU A 57 1.39 9.30 -2.89
N ASP A 58 0.78 10.05 -1.98
CA ASP A 58 -0.39 10.90 -2.29
C ASP A 58 -0.03 12.02 -3.26
N THR A 59 1.15 12.62 -3.10
CA THR A 59 1.69 13.63 -4.03
C THR A 59 1.95 13.01 -5.40
N PHE A 60 2.57 11.82 -5.44
CA PHE A 60 2.84 11.10 -6.67
C PHE A 60 1.56 10.70 -7.38
N LEU A 61 0.54 10.21 -6.65
CA LEU A 61 -0.77 9.89 -7.20
C LEU A 61 -1.43 11.14 -7.79
N GLY A 62 -1.40 12.26 -7.07
CA GLY A 62 -2.01 13.51 -7.52
C GLY A 62 -3.47 13.30 -7.90
N ASP A 63 -3.88 13.78 -9.07
CA ASP A 63 -5.26 13.64 -9.57
C ASP A 63 -5.42 12.42 -10.50
N LYS A 64 -4.44 11.52 -10.55
CA LYS A 64 -4.50 10.31 -11.39
C LYS A 64 -5.46 9.27 -10.81
N ASN A 65 -6.08 8.50 -11.70
CA ASN A 65 -6.97 7.39 -11.31
C ASN A 65 -6.20 6.15 -10.82
N TRP A 66 -4.93 6.01 -11.18
CA TRP A 66 -4.02 4.94 -10.77
C TRP A 66 -2.65 5.55 -10.57
N LEU A 67 -1.74 4.89 -9.85
CA LEU A 67 -0.40 5.42 -9.58
C LEU A 67 0.33 5.82 -10.88
N LEU A 68 0.19 5.01 -11.93
CA LEU A 68 0.78 5.26 -13.26
C LEU A 68 -0.15 6.01 -14.23
N GLY A 69 -1.31 6.49 -13.78
CA GLY A 69 -2.20 7.32 -14.60
C GLY A 69 -3.51 6.64 -14.98
N LYS A 70 -3.59 6.13 -16.21
CA LYS A 70 -4.88 5.76 -16.84
C LYS A 70 -5.32 4.32 -16.61
N SER A 71 -4.39 3.40 -16.42
CA SER A 71 -4.67 1.98 -16.25
C SER A 71 -4.06 1.46 -14.95
N VAL A 72 -4.76 0.52 -14.32
CA VAL A 72 -4.28 -0.18 -13.13
C VAL A 72 -3.01 -0.98 -13.44
N THR A 73 -2.08 -0.98 -12.50
CA THR A 73 -0.87 -1.81 -12.52
C THR A 73 -0.73 -2.59 -11.21
N TRP A 74 0.27 -3.47 -11.16
CA TRP A 74 0.58 -4.25 -9.98
C TRP A 74 1.03 -3.38 -8.78
N ALA A 75 1.53 -2.16 -9.03
CA ALA A 75 1.82 -1.19 -7.99
C ALA A 75 0.57 -0.76 -7.21
N ASP A 76 -0.57 -0.58 -7.88
CA ASP A 76 -1.84 -0.27 -7.21
C ASP A 76 -2.31 -1.43 -6.32
N PHE A 77 -2.09 -2.68 -6.78
CA PHE A 77 -2.39 -3.87 -5.99
C PHE A 77 -1.47 -3.99 -4.77
N TYR A 78 -0.18 -3.68 -4.93
CA TYR A 78 0.76 -3.70 -3.82
C TYR A 78 0.40 -2.65 -2.76
N TRP A 79 -0.02 -1.46 -3.20
CA TRP A 79 -0.59 -0.46 -2.31
C TRP A 79 -1.80 -1.00 -1.52
N ASP A 80 -2.79 -1.63 -2.16
CA ASP A 80 -3.95 -2.21 -1.46
C ASP A 80 -3.55 -3.28 -0.43
N VAL A 81 -2.61 -4.15 -0.79
CA VAL A 81 -2.10 -5.21 0.09
C VAL A 81 -1.40 -4.62 1.32
N CYS A 82 -0.42 -3.74 1.12
CA CYS A 82 0.35 -3.15 2.21
C CYS A 82 -0.50 -2.24 3.08
N SER A 83 -1.32 -1.38 2.48
CA SER A 83 -2.22 -0.48 3.22
C SER A 83 -3.26 -1.25 4.05
N THR A 84 -3.73 -2.42 3.59
CA THR A 84 -4.61 -3.28 4.39
C THR A 84 -3.94 -3.75 5.68
N THR A 85 -2.67 -4.16 5.62
CA THR A 85 -1.89 -4.52 6.82
C THR A 85 -1.65 -3.30 7.71
N LEU A 86 -1.22 -2.17 7.14
CA LEU A 86 -0.94 -0.96 7.90
C LEU A 86 -2.18 -0.41 8.63
N LEU A 87 -3.34 -0.39 7.96
CA LEU A 87 -4.60 0.05 8.56
C LEU A 87 -5.14 -0.94 9.62
N SER A 88 -4.78 -2.23 9.54
CA SER A 88 -5.06 -3.17 10.62
C SER A 88 -4.24 -2.89 11.88
N CYS A 89 -3.03 -2.33 11.73
CA CYS A 89 -2.19 -1.89 12.85
C CYS A 89 -2.63 -0.53 13.41
N LYS A 90 -2.97 0.41 12.51
CA LYS A 90 -3.32 1.78 12.83
C LYS A 90 -4.46 2.26 11.93
N PRO A 91 -5.74 2.14 12.36
CA PRO A 91 -6.89 2.44 11.52
C PRO A 91 -6.98 3.89 11.02
N ASP A 92 -6.47 4.85 11.79
CA ASP A 92 -6.47 6.29 11.49
C ASP A 92 -5.28 6.74 10.62
N LEU A 93 -4.41 5.80 10.20
CA LEU A 93 -3.12 6.11 9.56
C LEU A 93 -3.28 6.95 8.29
N ALA A 94 -4.30 6.67 7.48
CA ALA A 94 -4.49 7.29 6.17
C ALA A 94 -5.60 8.36 6.12
N ASP A 95 -6.16 8.77 7.26
CA ASP A 95 -7.31 9.70 7.32
C ASP A 95 -7.03 11.05 6.64
N LYS A 96 -5.76 11.47 6.62
CA LYS A 96 -5.31 12.71 5.95
C LYS A 96 -5.08 12.55 4.45
N TYR A 97 -5.18 11.35 3.90
CA TYR A 97 -4.84 11.00 2.52
C TYR A 97 -6.03 10.35 1.79
N PRO A 98 -7.14 11.08 1.59
CA PRO A 98 -8.36 10.51 1.02
C PRO A 98 -8.19 9.96 -0.40
N ARG A 99 -7.20 10.45 -1.17
CA ARG A 99 -6.94 9.94 -2.53
C ARG A 99 -6.34 8.54 -2.50
N LEU A 100 -5.49 8.26 -1.51
CA LEU A 100 -4.92 6.93 -1.30
C LEU A 100 -5.96 5.92 -0.82
N LEU A 101 -6.89 6.36 0.05
CA LEU A 101 -8.06 5.56 0.43
C LEU A 101 -8.95 5.28 -0.79
N ALA A 102 -9.24 6.30 -1.60
CA ALA A 102 -10.01 6.11 -2.82
C ALA A 102 -9.30 5.20 -3.85
N LEU A 103 -7.97 5.19 -3.89
CA LEU A 103 -7.19 4.27 -4.73
C LEU A 103 -7.36 2.83 -4.26
N ARG A 104 -7.27 2.60 -2.95
CA ARG A 104 -7.54 1.30 -2.35
C ARG A 104 -8.95 0.82 -2.68
N ASP A 105 -9.96 1.67 -2.50
CA ASP A 105 -11.35 1.32 -2.82
C ASP A 105 -11.55 0.98 -4.30
N ARG A 106 -10.90 1.73 -5.20
CA ARG A 106 -10.89 1.43 -6.65
C ARG A 106 -10.29 0.06 -6.96
N VAL A 107 -9.17 -0.31 -6.33
CA VAL A 107 -8.56 -1.64 -6.49
C VAL A 107 -9.51 -2.73 -6.00
N GLN A 108 -10.08 -2.57 -4.81
CA GLN A 108 -10.98 -3.55 -4.21
C GLN A 108 -12.30 -3.72 -4.97
N ALA A 109 -12.74 -2.69 -5.69
CA ALA A 109 -13.93 -2.74 -6.54
C ALA A 109 -13.71 -3.50 -7.86
N LEU A 110 -12.48 -3.83 -8.24
CA LEU A 110 -12.22 -4.64 -9.44
C LEU A 110 -12.84 -6.03 -9.26
N PRO A 111 -13.70 -6.53 -10.18
CA PRO A 111 -14.49 -7.74 -9.95
C PRO A 111 -13.67 -8.97 -9.54
N ALA A 112 -12.50 -9.19 -10.17
CA ALA A 112 -11.62 -10.31 -9.84
C ALA A 112 -10.98 -10.16 -8.45
N ILE A 113 -10.62 -8.93 -8.05
CA ILE A 113 -10.03 -8.64 -6.74
C ILE A 113 -11.11 -8.71 -5.65
N ALA A 114 -12.29 -8.14 -5.88
CA ALA A 114 -13.44 -8.26 -4.99
C ALA A 114 -13.79 -9.72 -4.70
N ALA A 115 -13.89 -10.55 -5.74
CA ALA A 115 -14.16 -11.98 -5.62
C ALA A 115 -13.05 -12.71 -4.83
N TRP A 116 -11.79 -12.35 -5.05
CA TRP A 116 -10.66 -12.89 -4.28
C TRP A 116 -10.71 -12.49 -2.79
N ILE A 117 -10.98 -11.21 -2.49
CA ILE A 117 -11.07 -10.71 -1.10
C ILE A 117 -12.23 -11.37 -0.34
N GLN A 118 -13.33 -11.67 -1.02
CA GLN A 118 -14.45 -12.43 -0.44
C GLN A 118 -14.07 -13.88 -0.15
N LYS A 119 -13.32 -14.53 -1.06
CA LYS A 119 -12.95 -15.95 -0.95
C LYS A 119 -11.75 -16.22 -0.03
N ARG A 120 -10.78 -15.31 0.06
CA ARG A 120 -9.54 -15.54 0.81
C ARG A 120 -9.82 -15.74 2.31
N PRO A 121 -9.04 -16.58 3.03
CA PRO A 121 -9.16 -16.73 4.47
C PRO A 121 -9.11 -15.38 5.20
N LYS A 122 -9.90 -15.25 6.27
CA LYS A 122 -9.85 -14.07 7.14
C LYS A 122 -8.75 -14.29 8.19
N THR A 123 -7.65 -13.57 8.04
CA THR A 123 -6.52 -13.60 8.96
C THR A 123 -6.29 -12.19 9.51
N VAL A 124 -5.96 -12.12 10.79
CA VAL A 124 -5.42 -10.91 11.42
C VAL A 124 -3.90 -11.00 11.44
N MET A 125 -3.25 -9.85 11.57
CA MET A 125 -1.81 -9.74 11.78
C MET A 125 -1.40 -10.06 13.22
#